data_AF-A0A9N7RDH2-F1
#
_entry.id   AF-A0A9N7RDH2-F1
#
_cell.length_a   1.000
_cell.length_b   1.000
_cell.length_c   1.000
_cell.angle_alpha   90.00
_cell.angle_beta   90.00
_cell.angle_gamma   90.00
#
_symmetry.space_group_name_H-M   'P 1'
#
loop_
_entity.id
_entity.type
_entity.pdbx_description
1 polymer ?
#
loop_
_entity_poly.entity_id
_entity_poly.type
_entity_poly.pdbx_seq_one_letter_code
_entity_poly.pdbx_strand_id
1 'polypeptide(L)'
;MTTKHLLTCLIFYAYLFPFGSSCFWFTRVQINIYNDINTPSTPLLVHCMSKDDDLGTHTLNYEQGFRIVFCLKPFSTLFHCQFQWGDKGKSFDAYKASWWYGKPCYDHYCDWVAKTDGIYLSYKKRFDWEAPNYRHLHELPKKLPAEEGLDGNLGTIGYEK
;
A
#
# COMPACT_ATOMS: atom_id res chain seq x y z
N MET A 1 29.91 43.09 4.22
CA MET A 1 29.26 42.03 3.43
C MET A 1 27.87 42.52 3.08
N THR A 2 27.67 42.96 1.84
CA THR A 2 26.48 43.73 1.44
C THR A 2 25.27 42.80 1.34
N THR A 3 24.10 43.30 1.73
CA THR A 3 22.81 42.60 1.84
C THR A 3 22.41 41.86 0.55
N LYS A 4 22.95 42.29 -0.60
CA LYS A 4 22.78 41.67 -1.92
C LYS A 4 23.40 40.27 -2.02
N HIS A 5 24.54 40.03 -1.35
CA HIS A 5 25.21 38.71 -1.32
C HIS A 5 24.49 37.71 -0.41
N LEU A 6 23.88 38.19 0.68
CA LEU A 6 23.04 37.37 1.58
C LEU A 6 21.80 36.85 0.85
N LEU A 7 21.13 37.70 0.06
CA LEU A 7 19.95 37.31 -0.72
C LEU A 7 20.29 36.30 -1.83
N THR A 8 21.46 36.42 -2.47
CA THR A 8 21.88 35.46 -3.50
C THR A 8 22.22 34.09 -2.92
N CYS A 9 22.81 34.03 -1.72
CA CYS A 9 23.06 32.76 -1.03
C CYS A 9 21.77 32.01 -0.65
N LEU A 10 20.73 32.72 -0.21
CA LEU A 10 19.44 32.11 0.15
C LEU A 10 18.73 31.49 -1.05
N ILE A 11 18.76 32.18 -2.19
CA ILE A 11 18.18 31.68 -3.44
C ILE A 11 18.95 30.44 -3.91
N PHE A 12 20.28 30.48 -3.88
CA PHE A 12 21.11 29.33 -4.26
C PHE A 12 20.88 28.10 -3.38
N TYR A 13 20.68 28.28 -2.07
CA TYR A 13 20.36 27.19 -1.14
C TYR A 13 18.98 26.56 -1.42
N ALA A 14 17.98 27.38 -1.79
CA ALA A 14 16.66 26.90 -2.19
C ALA A 14 16.67 26.12 -3.53
N TYR A 15 17.63 26.39 -4.42
CA TYR A 15 17.83 25.63 -5.67
C TYR A 15 18.72 24.38 -5.48
N LEU A 16 19.54 24.33 -4.43
CA LEU A 16 20.39 23.19 -4.10
C LEU A 16 19.71 22.13 -3.23
N PHE A 17 18.61 22.48 -2.55
CA PHE A 17 17.73 21.53 -1.90
C PHE A 17 16.54 21.25 -2.80
N PRO A 18 16.60 20.21 -3.68
CA PRO A 18 15.36 19.69 -4.22
C PRO A 18 14.45 19.37 -3.02
N PHE A 19 13.18 19.76 -3.09
CA PHE A 19 12.12 19.25 -2.21
C PHE A 19 11.94 17.74 -2.50
N GLY A 20 12.97 16.95 -2.18
CA GLY A 20 12.89 15.50 -2.16
C GLY A 20 12.20 15.08 -0.87
N SER A 21 11.38 14.04 -0.97
CA SER A 21 10.56 13.40 0.07
C SER A 21 11.40 12.80 1.21
N SER A 22 12.25 13.60 1.84
CA SER A 22 12.99 13.20 3.03
C SER A 22 12.07 13.38 4.22
N CYS A 23 11.76 12.29 4.91
CA CYS A 23 11.11 12.33 6.22
C CYS A 23 12.09 12.95 7.24
N PHE A 24 12.34 14.25 7.15
CA PHE A 24 13.39 14.94 7.91
C PHE A 24 13.12 14.91 9.43
N TRP A 25 11.84 14.84 9.81
CA TRP A 25 11.39 14.83 11.22
C TRP A 25 10.59 13.59 11.61
N PHE A 26 10.24 12.72 10.67
CA PHE A 26 9.29 11.63 10.88
C PHE A 26 9.89 10.27 10.51
N THR A 27 9.43 9.21 11.15
CA THR A 27 9.88 7.87 10.81
C THR A 27 9.31 7.45 9.45
N ARG A 28 10.17 7.00 8.54
CA ARG A 28 9.75 6.37 7.28
C ARG A 28 9.19 4.98 7.58
N VAL A 29 7.99 4.70 7.09
CA VAL A 29 7.33 3.39 7.21
C VAL A 29 7.07 2.86 5.80
N GLN A 30 7.20 1.55 5.65
CA GLN A 30 6.99 0.85 4.40
C GLN A 30 6.02 -0.32 4.59
N ILE A 31 4.95 -0.34 3.80
CA ILE A 31 4.06 -1.49 3.67
C ILE A 31 4.44 -2.17 2.36
N ASN A 32 4.78 -3.45 2.44
CA ASN A 32 5.00 -4.30 1.28
C ASN A 32 3.86 -5.30 1.19
N ILE A 33 3.30 -5.48 0.00
CA ILE A 33 2.24 -6.44 -0.28
C ILE A 33 2.73 -7.33 -1.41
N TYR A 34 2.75 -8.64 -1.19
CA TYR A 34 3.23 -9.62 -2.16
C TYR A 34 2.17 -10.67 -2.45
N ASN A 35 2.04 -11.02 -3.73
CA ASN A 35 1.21 -12.15 -4.16
C ASN A 35 2.06 -13.43 -4.29
N ASP A 36 1.89 -14.36 -3.35
CA ASP A 36 2.50 -15.70 -3.35
C ASP A 36 1.44 -16.78 -3.65
N ILE A 37 0.41 -16.40 -4.42
CA ILE A 37 -0.63 -17.31 -4.90
C ILE A 37 -0.27 -17.75 -6.31
N ASN A 38 0.22 -18.98 -6.44
CA ASN A 38 0.53 -19.57 -7.74
C ASN A 38 -0.75 -20.05 -8.47
N THR A 39 -1.59 -19.11 -8.88
CA THR A 39 -2.74 -19.33 -9.76
C THR A 39 -2.62 -18.46 -11.01
N PRO A 40 -2.06 -18.99 -12.11
CA PRO A 40 -1.70 -18.18 -13.29
C PRO A 40 -2.85 -17.40 -13.91
N SER A 41 -4.10 -17.88 -13.77
CA SER A 41 -5.30 -17.29 -14.36
C SER A 41 -6.09 -16.39 -13.41
N THR A 42 -5.62 -16.17 -12.18
CA THR A 42 -6.37 -15.43 -11.16
C THR A 42 -5.40 -14.54 -10.39
N PRO A 43 -5.24 -13.27 -10.80
CA PRO A 43 -4.40 -12.33 -10.08
C PRO A 43 -5.04 -11.94 -8.75
N LEU A 44 -4.22 -11.36 -7.88
CA LEU A 44 -4.65 -10.72 -6.65
C LEU A 44 -4.93 -9.24 -6.94
N LEU A 45 -6.16 -8.79 -6.74
CA LEU A 45 -6.50 -7.37 -6.76
C LEU A 45 -6.30 -6.79 -5.35
N VAL A 46 -5.54 -5.71 -5.27
CA VAL A 46 -5.23 -5.01 -4.02
C VAL A 46 -5.71 -3.57 -4.15
N HIS A 47 -6.76 -3.23 -3.42
CA HIS A 47 -7.22 -1.84 -3.32
C HIS A 47 -6.83 -1.31 -1.94
N CYS A 48 -6.09 -0.20 -1.89
CA CYS A 48 -5.71 0.42 -0.62
C CYS A 48 -6.12 1.88 -0.61
N MET A 49 -6.53 2.35 0.56
CA MET A 49 -6.84 3.75 0.80
C MET A 49 -6.35 4.16 2.18
N SER A 50 -5.98 5.41 2.30
CA SER A 50 -5.78 6.09 3.56
C SER A 50 -6.96 7.00 3.87
N LYS A 51 -6.90 7.74 4.99
CA LYS A 51 -7.92 8.75 5.31
C LYS A 51 -7.98 9.86 4.25
N ASP A 52 -6.84 10.24 3.70
CA ASP A 52 -6.72 11.44 2.86
C ASP A 52 -6.59 11.11 1.36
N ASP A 53 -6.12 9.91 1.03
CA ASP A 53 -5.85 9.49 -0.36
C ASP A 53 -6.36 8.08 -0.62
N ASP A 54 -7.03 7.90 -1.75
CA ASP A 54 -7.26 6.58 -2.36
C ASP A 54 -6.05 6.23 -3.23
N LEU A 55 -5.39 5.11 -2.95
CA LEU A 55 -4.21 4.67 -3.71
C LEU A 55 -4.62 3.87 -4.96
N GLY A 56 -5.91 3.55 -5.09
CA GLY A 56 -6.48 2.82 -6.21
C GLY A 56 -6.34 1.31 -6.07
N THR A 57 -6.73 0.62 -7.14
CA THR A 57 -6.67 -0.84 -7.25
C THR A 57 -5.46 -1.24 -8.09
N HIS A 58 -4.66 -2.16 -7.57
CA HIS A 58 -3.50 -2.73 -8.23
C HIS A 58 -3.71 -4.23 -8.46
N THR A 59 -3.48 -4.66 -9.69
CA THR A 59 -3.50 -6.07 -10.09
C THR A 59 -2.12 -6.67 -9.90
N LEU A 60 -1.99 -7.67 -9.03
CA LEU A 60 -0.75 -8.37 -8.75
C LEU A 60 -0.84 -9.81 -9.26
N ASN A 61 -0.07 -10.14 -10.30
CA ASN A 61 0.17 -11.51 -10.73
C ASN A 61 1.06 -12.26 -9.73
N TYR A 62 1.24 -13.56 -9.93
CA TYR A 62 2.14 -14.36 -9.11
C TYR A 62 3.55 -13.71 -9.05
N GLU A 63 4.10 -13.65 -7.82
CA GLU A 63 5.40 -13.03 -7.49
C GLU A 63 5.49 -11.50 -7.71
N GLN A 64 4.39 -10.83 -8.05
CA GLN A 64 4.36 -9.35 -8.08
C GLN A 64 4.04 -8.76 -6.70
N GLY A 65 4.38 -7.49 -6.53
CA GLY A 65 4.15 -6.77 -5.28
C GLY A 65 3.73 -5.32 -5.46
N PHE A 66 3.11 -4.78 -4.41
CA PHE A 66 2.76 -3.38 -4.25
C PHE A 66 3.40 -2.82 -2.99
N ARG A 67 4.03 -1.66 -3.09
CA ARG A 67 4.76 -1.01 -2.01
C ARG A 67 4.19 0.37 -1.74
N ILE A 68 3.88 0.64 -0.47
CA ILE A 68 3.45 1.95 0.02
C ILE A 68 4.53 2.47 0.98
N VAL A 69 5.12 3.62 0.67
CA VAL A 69 6.11 4.30 1.51
C VAL A 69 5.52 5.61 1.99
N PHE A 70 5.62 5.88 3.29
CA PHE A 70 5.12 7.14 3.85
C PHE A 70 5.91 7.60 5.08
N CYS A 71 5.87 8.91 5.33
CA CYS A 71 6.32 9.48 6.60
C CYS A 71 5.23 9.35 7.70
N LEU A 72 5.55 8.69 8.81
CA LEU A 72 4.61 8.42 9.90
C LEU A 72 4.09 9.69 10.57
N LYS A 73 2.77 9.86 10.59
CA LYS A 73 2.07 10.79 11.49
C LYS A 73 1.45 9.98 12.63
N PRO A 74 2.01 10.02 13.86
CA PRO A 74 1.69 9.07 14.95
C PRO A 74 0.22 8.92 15.35
N PHE A 75 -0.65 9.86 14.98
CA PHE A 75 -2.06 9.88 15.38
C PHE A 75 -3.06 9.79 14.22
N SER A 76 -2.59 9.86 12.97
CA SER A 76 -3.50 10.03 11.83
C SER A 76 -3.25 9.05 10.70
N THR A 77 -2.14 8.32 10.71
CA THR A 77 -1.84 7.39 9.61
C THR A 77 -2.63 6.09 9.76
N LEU A 78 -3.52 5.84 8.81
CA LEU A 78 -4.28 4.62 8.62
C LEU A 78 -4.20 4.26 7.14
N PHE A 79 -3.91 2.99 6.83
CA PHE A 79 -4.06 2.41 5.51
C PHE A 79 -4.98 1.19 5.63
N HIS A 80 -6.15 1.30 5.03
CA HIS A 80 -7.12 0.23 4.90
C HIS A 80 -6.96 -0.41 3.52
N CYS A 81 -6.84 -1.72 3.46
CA CYS A 81 -6.67 -2.45 2.22
C CYS A 81 -7.72 -3.55 2.09
N GLN A 82 -8.17 -3.75 0.86
CA GLN A 82 -9.02 -4.84 0.43
C GLN A 82 -8.24 -5.70 -0.56
N PHE A 83 -8.09 -6.98 -0.21
CA PHE A 83 -7.50 -7.99 -1.09
C PHE A 83 -8.64 -8.81 -1.68
N GLN A 84 -8.61 -9.03 -2.98
CA GLN A 84 -9.57 -9.86 -3.68
C GLN A 84 -8.84 -10.85 -4.59
N TRP A 85 -9.15 -12.12 -4.43
CA TRP A 85 -8.58 -13.23 -5.19
C TRP A 85 -9.72 -14.11 -5.71
N GLY A 86 -10.02 -13.97 -7.00
CA GLY A 86 -11.21 -14.59 -7.60
C GLY A 86 -12.49 -14.12 -6.92
N ASP A 87 -13.27 -15.05 -6.39
CA ASP A 87 -14.51 -14.79 -5.66
C ASP A 87 -14.29 -14.51 -4.16
N LYS A 88 -13.08 -14.73 -3.65
CA LYS A 88 -12.73 -14.52 -2.24
C LYS A 88 -12.18 -13.13 -2.01
N GLY A 89 -12.37 -12.62 -0.80
CA GLY A 89 -11.79 -11.34 -0.43
C GLY A 89 -11.50 -11.22 1.06
N LYS A 90 -10.78 -10.16 1.42
CA LYS A 90 -10.58 -9.74 2.81
C LYS A 90 -10.27 -8.25 2.86
N SER A 91 -10.99 -7.52 3.71
CA SER A 91 -10.69 -6.12 4.03
C SER A 91 -10.11 -6.01 5.43
N PHE A 92 -9.02 -5.26 5.59
CA PHE A 92 -8.33 -5.08 6.87
C PHE A 92 -7.46 -3.82 6.88
N ASP A 93 -7.11 -3.36 8.09
CA ASP A 93 -6.17 -2.27 8.27
C ASP A 93 -4.73 -2.79 8.10
N ALA A 94 -4.12 -2.55 6.93
CA ALA A 94 -2.75 -2.95 6.63
C ALA A 94 -1.73 -2.18 7.48
N TYR A 95 -2.08 -0.94 7.86
CA TYR A 95 -1.35 -0.15 8.85
C TYR A 95 -2.28 0.73 9.64
N LYS A 96 -2.11 0.79 10.96
CA LYS A 96 -2.82 1.72 11.84
C LYS A 96 -1.86 2.25 12.88
N ALA A 97 -1.63 3.56 12.87
CA ALA A 97 -0.82 4.22 13.87
C ALA A 97 -1.45 4.03 15.26
N SER A 98 -0.64 3.61 16.22
CA SER A 98 -1.05 3.41 17.62
C SER A 98 0.07 3.86 18.54
N TRP A 99 -0.28 4.65 19.56
CA TRP A 99 0.64 5.17 20.58
C TRP A 99 0.77 4.26 21.81
N TRP A 100 -0.16 3.32 22.00
CA TRP A 100 -0.36 2.56 23.23
C TRP A 100 -0.19 1.05 23.04
N TYR A 101 -0.70 0.50 21.94
CA TYR A 101 -0.32 -0.83 21.47
C TYR A 101 0.96 -0.73 20.67
N GLY A 102 1.88 -1.67 20.91
CA GLY A 102 3.23 -1.72 20.33
C GLY A 102 3.27 -1.55 18.81
N LYS A 103 4.49 -1.37 18.27
CA LYS A 103 4.70 -1.07 16.84
C LYS A 103 3.87 -2.04 15.97
N PRO A 104 2.95 -1.54 15.13
CA PRO A 104 2.04 -2.39 14.35
C PRO A 104 2.78 -3.27 13.34
N CYS A 105 4.04 -2.90 13.04
CA CYS A 105 4.93 -3.56 12.11
C CYS A 105 6.33 -3.67 12.71
N TYR A 106 7.09 -4.68 12.29
CA TYR A 106 8.45 -4.90 12.76
C TYR A 106 9.41 -3.94 12.04
N ASP A 107 10.22 -3.21 12.80
CA ASP A 107 11.23 -2.28 12.28
C ASP A 107 10.71 -1.30 11.19
N HIS A 108 9.45 -0.87 11.29
CA HIS A 108 8.81 0.02 10.31
C HIS A 108 8.51 -0.60 8.94
N TYR A 109 8.64 -1.92 8.81
CA TYR A 109 8.25 -2.71 7.63
C TYR A 109 7.05 -3.61 7.93
N CYS A 110 5.99 -3.44 7.15
CA CYS A 110 4.78 -4.26 7.21
C CYS A 110 4.74 -5.17 5.99
N ASP A 111 5.25 -6.38 6.10
CA ASP A 111 5.33 -7.31 4.97
C ASP A 111 4.08 -8.19 4.94
N TRP A 112 3.11 -7.80 4.13
CA TRP A 112 1.91 -8.58 3.86
C TRP A 112 2.13 -9.55 2.71
N VAL A 113 1.81 -10.82 2.92
CA VAL A 113 1.91 -11.87 1.90
C VAL A 113 0.57 -12.57 1.77
N ALA A 114 0.00 -12.54 0.56
CA ALA A 114 -1.18 -13.31 0.22
C ALA A 114 -0.76 -14.70 -0.26
N LYS A 115 -1.29 -15.74 0.37
CA LYS A 115 -1.07 -17.15 0.02
C LYS A 115 -2.42 -17.82 -0.23
N THR A 116 -2.40 -19.01 -0.83
CA THR A 116 -3.60 -19.79 -1.14
C THR A 116 -4.48 -20.08 0.08
N ASP A 117 -3.86 -20.22 1.26
CA ASP A 117 -4.55 -20.54 2.50
C ASP A 117 -4.92 -19.31 3.34
N GLY A 118 -4.37 -18.12 3.07
CA GLY A 118 -4.73 -16.89 3.77
C GLY A 118 -3.72 -15.77 3.62
N ILE A 119 -3.85 -14.77 4.49
CA ILE A 119 -3.07 -13.53 4.46
C ILE A 119 -2.18 -13.46 5.69
N TYR A 120 -0.90 -13.22 5.45
CA TYR A 120 0.17 -13.25 6.43
C TYR A 120 0.75 -11.84 6.64
N LEU A 121 1.07 -11.51 7.89
CA LEU A 121 1.95 -10.40 8.22
C LEU A 121 3.29 -10.98 8.68
N SER A 122 4.34 -10.72 7.90
CA SER A 122 5.62 -11.42 7.95
C SER A 122 5.38 -12.94 7.88
N TYR A 123 5.73 -13.69 8.92
CA TYR A 123 5.54 -15.15 8.97
C TYR A 123 4.24 -15.58 9.67
N LYS A 124 3.46 -14.64 10.22
CA LYS A 124 2.28 -14.95 11.04
C LYS A 124 1.01 -14.80 10.21
N LYS A 125 0.25 -15.89 10.08
CA LYS A 125 -1.10 -15.84 9.50
C LYS A 125 -2.00 -14.92 10.33
N ARG A 126 -2.64 -13.96 9.68
CA ARG A 126 -3.54 -12.98 10.34
C ARG A 126 -4.99 -13.24 9.96
N PHE A 127 -5.24 -13.64 8.72
CA PHE A 127 -6.58 -13.81 8.19
C PHE A 127 -6.68 -15.03 7.29
N ASP A 128 -7.83 -15.71 7.35
CA ASP A 128 -8.29 -16.60 6.30
C ASP A 128 -9.06 -15.80 5.24
N TRP A 129 -9.15 -16.36 4.03
CA TRP A 129 -9.97 -15.80 2.97
C TRP A 129 -11.45 -15.90 3.31
N GLU A 130 -12.20 -14.83 3.06
CA GLU A 130 -13.65 -14.85 3.20
C GLU A 130 -14.30 -15.27 1.87
N ALA A 131 -15.25 -16.19 1.96
CA ALA A 131 -16.10 -16.54 0.84
C ALA A 131 -16.98 -15.35 0.45
N PRO A 132 -17.40 -15.24 -0.82
CA PRO A 132 -18.31 -14.19 -1.25
C PRO A 132 -19.60 -14.23 -0.41
N ASN A 133 -19.97 -13.07 0.16
CA ASN A 133 -21.22 -12.97 0.90
C ASN A 133 -22.39 -12.90 -0.08
N TYR A 134 -22.97 -14.06 -0.37
CA TYR A 134 -24.08 -14.20 -1.32
C TYR A 134 -25.38 -13.45 -0.95
N ARG A 135 -25.48 -12.85 0.25
CA ARG A 135 -26.66 -12.06 0.66
C ARG A 135 -26.83 -10.73 -0.09
N HIS A 136 -25.82 -10.24 -0.80
CA HIS A 136 -25.89 -8.99 -1.59
C HIS A 136 -25.92 -9.21 -3.12
N LEU A 137 -25.98 -10.47 -3.59
CA LEU A 137 -26.00 -10.79 -5.03
C LEU A 137 -27.24 -10.26 -5.79
N HIS A 138 -28.30 -9.85 -5.09
CA HIS A 138 -29.50 -9.31 -5.72
C HIS A 138 -29.38 -7.83 -6.12
N GLU A 139 -28.31 -7.14 -5.73
CA GLU A 139 -28.13 -5.69 -5.97
C GLU A 139 -26.96 -5.35 -6.91
N LEU A 140 -26.20 -6.34 -7.41
CA LEU A 140 -25.06 -6.07 -8.28
C LEU A 140 -25.51 -5.73 -9.73
N PRO A 141 -25.03 -4.62 -10.31
CA PRO A 141 -25.24 -4.33 -11.74
C PRO A 141 -24.48 -5.35 -12.60
N LYS A 142 -25.17 -5.91 -13.60
CA LYS A 142 -24.73 -7.00 -14.49
C LYS A 142 -23.53 -6.69 -15.41
N LYS A 143 -22.76 -5.63 -15.18
CA LYS A 143 -21.69 -5.22 -16.10
C LYS A 143 -20.33 -5.58 -15.52
N LEU A 144 -19.73 -6.64 -16.05
CA LEU A 144 -18.30 -6.91 -15.85
C LEU A 144 -17.50 -5.69 -16.39
N PRO A 145 -16.53 -5.17 -15.63
CA PRO A 145 -15.53 -4.27 -16.21
C PRO A 145 -14.72 -5.02 -17.27
N ALA A 146 -14.42 -4.33 -18.36
CA ALA A 146 -13.58 -4.85 -19.43
C ALA A 146 -12.17 -5.18 -18.89
N GLU A 147 -11.62 -6.29 -19.35
CA GLU A 147 -10.21 -6.63 -19.13
C GLU A 147 -9.32 -5.63 -19.87
N GLU A 148 -8.68 -4.73 -19.13
CA GLU A 148 -7.60 -3.91 -19.65
C GLU A 148 -6.26 -4.62 -19.45
N GLY A 149 -5.66 -5.01 -20.57
CA GLY A 149 -4.23 -4.98 -20.86
C GLY A 149 -3.25 -5.46 -19.79
N LEU A 150 -2.77 -6.70 -19.97
CA LEU A 150 -1.56 -7.22 -19.36
C LEU A 150 -0.33 -6.38 -19.74
N ASP A 151 0.27 -5.66 -18.79
CA ASP A 151 1.71 -5.36 -18.80
C ASP A 151 2.41 -6.38 -17.90
N GLY A 152 3.11 -7.31 -18.55
CA GLY A 152 4.06 -8.21 -17.91
C GLY A 152 5.31 -7.45 -17.50
N ASN A 153 5.24 -6.78 -16.35
CA ASN A 153 6.43 -6.29 -15.68
C ASN A 153 6.62 -7.04 -14.38
N LEU A 154 7.75 -7.74 -14.26
CA LEU A 154 8.28 -8.28 -13.01
C LEU A 154 8.68 -7.07 -12.14
N GLY A 155 7.69 -6.38 -11.59
CA GLY A 155 7.83 -5.04 -11.06
C GLY A 155 7.03 -4.88 -9.78
N THR A 156 7.66 -4.28 -8.79
CA THR A 156 6.96 -3.78 -7.61
C THR A 156 6.33 -2.43 -7.98
N ILE A 157 5.01 -2.33 -7.92
CA ILE A 157 4.30 -1.05 -8.08
C ILE A 157 4.53 -0.24 -6.79
N GLY A 158 4.82 1.05 -6.91
CA GLY A 158 5.20 1.90 -5.76
C GLY A 158 4.31 3.12 -5.60
N TYR A 159 3.92 3.40 -4.36
CA TYR A 159 3.35 4.67 -3.90
C TYR A 159 4.28 5.29 -2.86
N GLU A 160 4.58 6.59 -2.96
CA GLU A 160 5.43 7.31 -2.01
C GLU A 160 4.79 8.65 -1.62
N LYS A 161 4.68 8.91 -0.31
CA LYS A 161 4.10 10.13 0.28
C LYS A 161 4.96 10.73 1.40
#